data_AF-U6RHU1-F1
#
_entry.id   AF-U6RHU1-F1
#
_cell.length_a   1.000
_cell.length_b   1.000
_cell.length_c   1.000
_cell.angle_alpha   90.00
_cell.angle_beta   90.00
_cell.angle_gamma   90.00
#
_symmetry.space_group_name_H-M   'P 1'
#
loop_
_entity.id
_entity.type
_entity.pdbx_description
1 polymer ?
#
loop_
_entity_poly.entity_id
_entity_poly.type
_entity_poly.pdbx_seq_one_letter_code
_entity_poly.pdbx_strand_id
1 'polypeptide(L)'
;MSNFQEQKKQYELPSDLIEEFLSMRGFVPKLISDLEDVTVFEKEEEKRSVKIPRLKRLNKQQIEKCLIDAGLTFTDLDIYIEHLKAIRQFDDIIDQSLKRSSTKKNTES
;
A
#
# COMPACT_ATOMS: atom_id res chain seq x y z
N MET A 1 -21.54 -27.82 -0.14
CA MET A 1 -20.44 -27.25 0.66
C MET A 1 -19.61 -26.40 -0.28
N SER A 2 -19.57 -25.08 -0.06
CA SER A 2 -18.86 -24.16 -0.96
C SER A 2 -17.36 -24.34 -0.73
N ASN A 3 -16.65 -24.86 -1.73
CA ASN A 3 -15.19 -24.82 -1.76
C ASN A 3 -14.76 -23.37 -1.99
N PHE A 4 -14.72 -22.57 -0.90
CA PHE A 4 -13.88 -21.38 -0.87
C PHE A 4 -12.44 -21.86 -0.79
N GLN A 5 -11.90 -22.28 -1.93
CA GLN A 5 -10.46 -22.24 -2.11
C GLN A 5 -10.11 -20.76 -2.07
N GLU A 6 -9.57 -20.28 -0.94
CA GLU A 6 -8.82 -19.04 -0.89
C GLU A 6 -7.80 -19.11 -2.04
N GLN A 7 -8.11 -18.39 -3.13
CA GLN A 7 -7.12 -18.14 -4.16
C GLN A 7 -5.96 -17.51 -3.43
N LYS A 8 -4.83 -18.23 -3.33
CA LYS A 8 -3.61 -17.71 -2.71
C LYS A 8 -3.28 -16.44 -3.48
N LYS A 9 -3.63 -15.27 -2.93
CA LYS A 9 -3.26 -13.98 -3.47
C LYS A 9 -1.75 -14.03 -3.67
N GLN A 10 -1.32 -13.97 -4.92
CA GLN A 10 0.08 -13.78 -5.24
C GLN A 10 0.39 -12.34 -4.87
N TYR A 11 0.92 -12.14 -3.66
CA TYR A 11 1.35 -10.81 -3.22
C TYR A 11 2.63 -10.46 -3.94
N GLU A 12 2.48 -9.59 -4.93
CA GLU A 12 3.59 -8.85 -5.51
C GLU A 12 3.17 -7.38 -5.51
N LEU A 13 3.85 -6.56 -4.73
CA LEU A 13 3.46 -5.16 -4.51
C LEU A 13 4.64 -4.23 -4.76
N PRO A 14 4.39 -3.01 -5.27
CA PRO A 14 5.40 -1.96 -5.31
C PRO A 14 6.02 -1.69 -3.94
N SER A 15 7.33 -1.46 -3.87
CA SER A 15 8.02 -1.25 -2.59
C SER A 15 7.60 0.07 -1.93
N ASP A 16 7.35 1.11 -2.73
CA ASP A 16 6.82 2.41 -2.29
C ASP A 16 5.46 2.27 -1.58
N LEU A 17 4.60 1.34 -2.01
CA LEU A 17 3.34 1.04 -1.32
C LEU A 17 3.58 0.45 0.08
N ILE A 18 4.61 -0.39 0.24
CA ILE A 18 4.97 -0.96 1.54
C ILE A 18 5.59 0.11 2.44
N GLU A 19 6.42 0.99 1.89
CA GLU A 19 6.95 2.17 2.59
C GLU A 19 5.82 3.08 3.09
N GLU A 20 4.86 3.43 2.22
CA GLU A 20 3.71 4.26 2.56
C GLU A 20 2.85 3.61 3.67
N PHE A 21 2.57 2.31 3.54
CA PHE A 21 1.84 1.55 4.54
C PHE A 21 2.52 1.60 5.92
N LEU A 22 3.85 1.43 5.96
CA LEU A 22 4.61 1.49 7.21
C LEU A 22 4.66 2.90 7.78
N SER A 23 4.79 3.93 6.94
CA SER A 23 4.68 5.34 7.37
C SER A 23 3.34 5.66 8.01
N MET A 24 2.23 5.16 7.46
CA MET A 24 0.89 5.30 8.06
C MET A 24 0.76 4.59 9.43
N ARG A 25 1.65 3.64 9.73
CA ARG A 25 1.70 2.92 11.01
C ARG A 25 2.74 3.50 11.99
N GLY A 26 3.34 4.63 11.65
CA GLY A 26 4.28 5.38 12.49
C GLY A 26 5.74 4.96 12.35
N PHE A 27 6.09 4.19 11.32
CA PHE A 27 7.49 3.94 10.99
C PHE A 27 8.07 5.10 10.17
N VAL A 28 9.29 5.51 10.51
CA VAL A 28 9.98 6.63 9.86
C VAL A 28 11.25 6.11 9.18
N PRO A 29 11.54 6.50 7.93
CA PRO A 29 12.80 6.14 7.28
C PRO A 29 13.98 6.78 8.02
N LYS A 30 14.99 5.97 8.37
CA LYS A 30 16.19 6.41 9.11
C LYS A 30 17.47 6.29 8.32
N LEU A 31 17.59 5.24 7.51
CA LEU A 31 18.81 4.94 6.77
C LEU A 31 18.47 4.40 5.38
N ILE A 32 19.20 4.86 4.39
CA ILE A 32 19.25 4.25 3.06
C ILE A 32 20.62 3.58 2.94
N SER A 33 20.64 2.27 2.74
CA SER A 33 21.87 1.51 2.55
C SER A 33 22.01 1.10 1.09
N ASP A 34 22.92 1.75 0.37
CA ASP A 34 23.23 1.39 -1.01
C ASP A 34 23.98 0.06 -1.12
N LEU A 35 24.70 -0.35 -0.07
CA LEU A 35 25.43 -1.63 -0.05
C LEU A 35 24.50 -2.84 0.06
N GLU A 36 23.41 -2.70 0.81
CA GLU A 36 22.41 -3.75 1.00
C GLU A 36 21.17 -3.57 0.10
N ASP A 37 21.10 -2.48 -0.67
CA ASP A 37 19.94 -2.06 -1.46
C ASP A 37 18.62 -2.07 -0.67
N VAL A 38 18.65 -1.50 0.55
CA VAL A 38 17.48 -1.40 1.44
C VAL A 38 17.29 0.01 1.98
N THR A 39 16.03 0.33 2.29
CA THR A 39 15.66 1.44 3.17
C THR A 39 15.27 0.89 4.54
N VAL A 40 15.82 1.45 5.61
CA VAL A 40 15.53 1.06 7.00
C VAL A 40 14.51 2.03 7.58
N PHE A 41 13.41 1.48 8.07
CA PHE A 41 12.31 2.18 8.71
C PHE A 41 12.27 1.81 10.19
N GLU A 42 12.15 2.79 11.08
CA GLU A 42 12.14 2.57 12.52
C GLU A 42 10.88 3.14 13.17
N LYS A 43 10.42 2.46 14.22
CA LYS A 43 9.39 2.95 15.14
C LYS A 43 9.96 2.93 16.56
N GLU A 44 10.49 4.07 16.99
CA GLU A 44 11.30 4.20 18.20
C GLU A 44 10.55 3.78 19.47
N GLU A 45 9.27 4.16 19.58
CA GLU A 45 8.41 3.82 20.73
C GLU A 45 8.29 2.30 20.96
N GLU A 46 8.33 1.53 19.88
CA GLU A 46 8.23 0.06 19.91
C GLU A 46 9.58 -0.64 19.77
N LYS A 47 10.68 0.12 19.60
CA LYS A 47 12.04 -0.39 19.31
C LYS A 47 12.05 -1.38 18.14
N ARG A 48 11.25 -1.11 17.10
CA ARG A 48 11.17 -1.94 15.89
C ARG A 48 11.88 -1.28 14.72
N SER A 49 12.50 -2.11 13.89
CA SER A 49 13.19 -1.72 12.67
C SER A 49 12.79 -2.69 11.55
N VAL A 50 12.51 -2.15 10.37
CA VAL A 50 12.11 -2.90 9.18
C VAL A 50 13.06 -2.54 8.04
N LYS A 51 13.65 -3.56 7.40
CA LYS A 51 14.47 -3.37 6.19
C LYS A 51 13.61 -3.64 4.97
N ILE A 52 13.42 -2.64 4.13
CA ILE A 52 12.62 -2.72 2.90
C ILE A 52 13.57 -2.75 1.70
N PRO A 53 13.58 -3.82 0.90
CA PRO A 53 14.38 -3.85 -0.34
C PRO A 53 13.96 -2.75 -1.30
N ARG A 54 14.92 -2.02 -1.88
CA ARG A 54 14.70 -0.97 -2.87
C ARG A 54 14.48 -1.55 -4.27
N LEU A 55 13.52 -2.46 -4.39
CA LEU A 55 13.14 -3.07 -5.66
C LEU A 55 11.92 -2.36 -6.24
N LYS A 56 11.65 -2.53 -7.53
CA LYS A 56 10.40 -2.02 -8.13
C LYS A 56 9.17 -2.68 -7.53
N ARG A 57 9.27 -3.98 -7.22
CA ARG A 57 8.21 -4.78 -6.59
C ARG A 57 8.83 -5.78 -5.61
N LEU A 58 8.15 -6.01 -4.51
CA LEU A 58 8.45 -7.04 -3.53
C LEU A 58 7.59 -8.25 -3.77
N ASN A 59 8.19 -9.43 -3.70
CA ASN A 59 7.45 -10.69 -3.70
C ASN A 59 6.83 -10.98 -2.33
N LYS A 60 5.97 -12.00 -2.25
CA LYS A 60 5.27 -12.37 -1.03
C LYS A 60 6.19 -12.58 0.17
N GLN A 61 7.34 -13.24 0.00
CA GLN A 61 8.26 -13.51 1.11
C GLN A 61 8.92 -12.24 1.63
N GLN A 62 9.27 -11.30 0.74
CA GLN A 62 9.81 -10.01 1.13
C GLN A 62 8.78 -9.16 1.86
N ILE A 63 7.54 -9.14 1.37
CA ILE A 63 6.43 -8.45 2.04
C ILE A 63 6.16 -9.07 3.41
N GLU A 64 6.08 -10.40 3.49
CA GLU A 64 5.87 -11.14 4.73
C GLU A 64 6.95 -10.82 5.77
N LYS A 65 8.22 -10.77 5.35
CA LYS A 65 9.32 -10.36 6.22
C LYS A 65 9.13 -8.93 6.75
N CYS A 66 8.81 -7.98 5.87
CA CYS A 66 8.56 -6.59 6.30
C CYS A 66 7.43 -6.50 7.32
N LEU A 67 6.36 -7.27 7.12
CA LEU A 67 5.22 -7.32 8.04
C LEU A 67 5.59 -7.96 9.38
N ILE A 68 6.33 -9.07 9.38
CA ILE A 68 6.79 -9.73 10.60
C ILE A 68 7.71 -8.79 11.40
N ASP A 69 8.67 -8.14 10.75
CA ASP A 69 9.59 -7.19 11.39
C ASP A 69 8.83 -5.97 11.97
N ALA A 70 7.73 -5.57 11.32
CA ALA A 70 6.83 -4.53 11.79
C ALA A 70 5.81 -5.01 12.85
N GLY A 71 5.72 -6.33 13.08
CA GLY A 71 4.67 -7.02 13.83
C GLY A 71 3.25 -6.69 13.35
N LEU A 72 3.08 -6.74 12.03
CA LEU A 72 1.83 -6.60 11.28
C LEU A 72 1.52 -7.90 10.53
N THR A 73 0.32 -8.01 9.97
CA THR A 73 -0.14 -9.18 9.22
C THR A 73 -0.52 -8.82 7.78
N PHE A 74 -0.67 -9.84 6.92
CA PHE A 74 -1.25 -9.61 5.58
C PHE A 74 -2.68 -9.05 5.66
N THR A 75 -3.43 -9.37 6.72
CA THR A 75 -4.76 -8.81 6.96
C THR A 75 -4.69 -7.30 7.16
N ASP A 76 -3.71 -6.80 7.93
CA ASP A 76 -3.49 -5.36 8.11
C ASP A 76 -3.19 -4.64 6.78
N LEU A 77 -2.39 -5.28 5.95
CA LEU A 77 -2.03 -4.76 4.62
C LEU A 77 -3.22 -4.80 3.66
N ASP A 78 -4.02 -5.87 3.68
CA ASP A 78 -5.23 -5.99 2.87
C ASP A 78 -6.25 -4.90 3.22
N ILE A 79 -6.48 -4.63 4.51
CA ILE A 79 -7.37 -3.56 4.95
C ILE A 79 -6.91 -2.21 4.39
N TYR A 80 -5.60 -1.94 4.42
CA TYR A 80 -5.05 -0.71 3.85
C TYR A 80 -5.24 -0.64 2.33
N ILE A 81 -4.98 -1.73 1.60
CA ILE A 81 -5.17 -1.78 0.14
C ILE A 81 -6.65 -1.58 -0.23
N GLU A 82 -7.58 -2.20 0.49
CA GLU A 82 -9.02 -1.98 0.28
C GLU A 82 -9.43 -0.53 0.57
N HIS A 83 -8.85 0.09 1.60
CA HIS A 83 -9.06 1.52 1.88
C HIS A 83 -8.58 2.40 0.72
N LEU A 84 -7.39 2.14 0.16
CA LEU A 84 -6.89 2.87 -1.01
C LEU A 84 -7.79 2.69 -2.25
N LYS A 85 -8.32 1.48 -2.46
CA LYS A 85 -9.27 1.23 -3.57
C LYS A 85 -10.56 2.03 -3.38
N ALA A 86 -11.09 2.09 -2.16
CA ALA A 86 -12.30 2.85 -1.86
C ALA A 86 -12.10 4.36 -2.11
N ILE A 87 -10.95 4.92 -1.72
CA ILE A 87 -10.61 6.33 -1.99
C ILE A 87 -10.57 6.58 -3.51
N ARG A 88 -9.88 5.73 -4.28
CA ARG A 88 -9.81 5.89 -5.75
C ARG A 88 -11.18 5.84 -6.41
N GLN A 89 -12.05 4.93 -5.97
CA GLN A 89 -13.42 4.85 -6.47
C GLN A 89 -14.22 6.12 -6.16
N PHE A 90 -13.99 6.73 -4.99
CA PHE A 90 -14.62 7.99 -4.63
C PHE A 90 -14.14 9.14 -5.52
N ASP A 91 -12.83 9.25 -5.77
CA ASP A 91 -12.26 10.25 -6.68
C ASP A 91 -12.82 10.10 -8.11
N ASP A 92 -12.93 8.86 -8.61
CA ASP A 92 -13.52 8.58 -9.93
C ASP A 92 -14.98 9.05 -10.04
N ILE A 93 -15.77 8.89 -8.97
CA ILE A 93 -17.17 9.35 -8.93
C ILE A 93 -17.25 10.88 -8.95
N ILE A 94 -16.37 11.56 -8.20
CA ILE A 94 -16.30 13.03 -8.21
C ILE A 94 -15.94 13.54 -9.60
N ASP A 95 -14.91 12.97 -10.22
CA ASP A 95 -14.46 13.34 -11.56
C ASP A 95 -15.56 13.16 -12.61
N GLN A 96 -16.29 12.05 -12.54
CA GLN A 96 -17.42 11.81 -13.44
C GLN A 96 -18.56 12.81 -13.21
N SER A 97 -18.82 13.19 -11.96
CA SER A 97 -19.87 14.15 -11.60
C SER A 97 -19.53 15.55 -12.11
N LEU A 98 -18.28 15.98 -11.96
CA LEU A 98 -17.78 17.24 -12.49
C LEU A 98 -17.86 17.26 -14.02
N LYS A 99 -17.36 16.22 -14.70
CA LYS A 99 -17.42 16.09 -16.17
C LYS A 99 -18.85 16.17 -16.72
N ARG A 100 -19.81 15.49 -16.09
CA ARG A 100 -21.23 15.52 -16.49
C ARG A 100 -21.87 16.90 -16.31
N SER A 101 -21.45 17.68 -15.32
CA SER A 101 -21.97 19.04 -15.09
C SER A 101 -21.46 20.05 -16.12
N SER A 102 -20.24 19.89 -16.63
CA SER A 102 -19.66 20.72 -17.68
C SER A 102 -20.24 20.47 -19.07
N THR A 103 -20.67 19.24 -19.39
CA THR A 103 -21.28 18.93 -20.71
C THR A 103 -22.66 19.53 -20.90
N LYS A 104 -23.42 19.79 -19.82
CA LYS A 104 -24.76 20.39 -19.89
C LYS A 104 -24.77 21.88 -20.24
N LYS A 105 -23.63 22.59 -20.21
CA LYS A 105 -23.58 24.03 -20.47
C LYS A 105 -23.37 24.41 -21.95
N ASN A 106 -23.14 23.44 -22.83
CA ASN A 106 -22.80 23.70 -24.25
C ASN A 106 -23.91 23.36 -25.25
N THR A 107 -25.14 23.09 -24.80
CA THR A 107 -26.28 22.76 -25.69
C THR A 107 -27.45 23.74 -25.62
N GLU A 108 -27.26 24.90 -24.98
CA GLU A 108 -28.23 26.01 -25.01
C GLU A 108 -27.54 27.25 -25.58
N SER A 109 -27.47 27.35 -26.91
CA SER A 109 -27.23 28.60 -27.67
C SER A 109 -27.78 28.46 -29.07
#